data_AF-A0A949KQ02-F1
#
_entry.id   AF-A0A949KQ02-F1
#
_cell.length_a   1.000
_cell.length_b   1.000
_cell.length_c   1.000
_cell.angle_alpha   90.00
_cell.angle_beta   90.00
_cell.angle_gamma   90.00
#
_symmetry.space_group_name_H-M   'P 1'
#
loop_
_entity.id
_entity.type
_entity.pdbx_description
1 polymer ?
#
loop_
_entity_poly.entity_id
_entity_poly.type
_entity_poly.pdbx_seq_one_letter_code
_entity_poly.pdbx_strand_id
1 'polypeptide(L)'
;MPKKMATFLVLLAMGAGFVGGTFGSQLVQAKVKITKVLKAQEFHLTDPQGVTRASIDLTSGGDLYVALYDNKGKATESMVVTPKLIRASRKTAATVQKLERMFSGLLPGK
;
A
#
# COMPACT_ATOMS: atom_id res chain seq x y z
N MET A 1 -50.02 -35.98 -2.69
CA MET A 1 -49.32 -35.59 -1.44
C MET A 1 -50.29 -34.90 -0.50
N PRO A 2 -50.38 -35.30 0.78
CA PRO A 2 -51.28 -34.65 1.73
C PRO A 2 -50.79 -33.21 1.96
N LYS A 3 -51.69 -32.22 1.88
CA LYS A 3 -51.38 -30.78 1.99
C LYS A 3 -50.54 -30.43 3.23
N LYS A 4 -50.63 -31.25 4.29
CA LYS A 4 -49.85 -31.11 5.53
C LYS A 4 -48.34 -31.38 5.37
N MET A 5 -47.93 -32.21 4.40
CA MET A 5 -46.51 -32.51 4.14
C MET A 5 -45.82 -31.39 3.37
N ALA A 6 -46.52 -30.69 2.48
CA ALA A 6 -45.95 -29.58 1.71
C ALA A 6 -45.60 -28.39 2.62
N THR A 7 -46.47 -28.08 3.59
CA THR A 7 -46.24 -26.98 4.55
C THR A 7 -45.05 -27.25 5.46
N PHE A 8 -44.83 -28.51 5.86
CA PHE A 8 -43.70 -28.88 6.72
C PHE A 8 -42.36 -28.75 5.98
N LEU A 9 -42.31 -29.12 4.71
CA LEU A 9 -41.11 -29.00 3.87
C LEU A 9 -40.71 -27.55 3.62
N VAL A 10 -41.67 -26.65 3.40
CA VAL A 10 -41.40 -25.22 3.19
C VAL A 10 -40.86 -24.56 4.47
N LEU A 11 -41.43 -24.90 5.63
CA LEU A 11 -40.94 -24.42 6.93
C LEU A 11 -39.51 -24.88 7.22
N LEU A 12 -39.17 -26.11 6.87
CA LEU A 12 -37.83 -26.68 7.05
C LEU A 12 -36.80 -26.00 6.13
N ALA A 13 -37.17 -25.71 4.88
CA ALA A 13 -36.32 -24.98 3.94
C ALA A 13 -36.03 -23.55 4.40
N MET A 14 -37.03 -22.85 4.95
CA MET A 14 -36.84 -21.49 5.47
C MET A 14 -35.96 -21.47 6.74
N GLY A 15 -36.11 -22.46 7.62
CA GLY A 15 -35.26 -22.61 8.81
C GLY A 15 -33.79 -22.85 8.47
N ALA A 16 -33.52 -23.74 7.50
CA ALA A 16 -32.16 -24.03 7.03
C ALA A 16 -31.48 -22.81 6.37
N GLY A 17 -32.24 -22.00 5.62
CA GLY A 17 -31.72 -20.77 5.00
C GLY A 17 -31.29 -19.70 6.00
N PHE A 18 -32.00 -19.58 7.13
CA PHE A 18 -31.70 -18.56 8.15
C PHE A 18 -30.45 -18.88 8.99
N VAL A 19 -30.24 -20.16 9.31
CA VAL A 19 -29.03 -20.63 10.01
C VAL A 19 -27.82 -20.56 9.08
N GLY A 20 -27.95 -20.94 7.80
CA GLY A 20 -26.86 -20.79 6.82
C GLY A 20 -26.43 -19.33 6.59
N GLY A 21 -27.38 -18.39 6.52
CA GLY A 21 -27.10 -16.98 6.25
C GLY A 21 -26.42 -16.22 7.40
N THR A 22 -26.71 -16.57 8.65
CA THR A 22 -26.15 -15.87 9.82
C THR A 22 -24.74 -16.36 10.18
N PHE A 23 -24.47 -17.66 10.07
CA PHE A 23 -23.12 -18.20 10.31
C PHE A 23 -22.15 -17.99 9.13
N GLY A 24 -22.65 -17.98 7.88
CA GLY A 24 -21.82 -17.68 6.71
C GLY A 24 -21.26 -16.25 6.71
N SER A 25 -22.01 -15.28 7.21
CA SER A 25 -21.60 -13.87 7.25
C SER A 25 -20.44 -13.62 8.23
N GLN A 26 -20.36 -14.38 9.33
CA GLN A 26 -19.26 -14.27 10.29
C GLN A 26 -17.96 -14.92 9.80
N LEU A 27 -18.04 -15.95 8.96
CA LEU A 27 -16.84 -16.56 8.35
C LEU A 27 -16.22 -15.68 7.26
N VAL A 28 -17.01 -14.90 6.52
CA VAL A 28 -16.50 -13.96 5.50
C VAL A 28 -15.92 -12.68 6.13
N GLN A 29 -16.29 -12.35 7.37
CA GLN A 29 -15.75 -11.21 8.11
C GLN A 29 -14.50 -11.51 8.94
N ALA A 30 -13.95 -12.74 8.87
CA ALA A 30 -12.55 -12.97 9.18
C ALA A 30 -11.68 -12.36 8.07
N LYS A 31 -11.76 -11.02 7.92
CA LYS A 31 -10.75 -10.18 7.29
C LYS A 31 -9.48 -10.43 8.07
N VAL A 32 -8.72 -11.43 7.64
CA VAL A 32 -7.32 -11.57 7.98
C VAL A 32 -6.72 -10.21 7.68
N LYS A 33 -6.39 -9.44 8.74
CA LYS A 33 -5.49 -8.30 8.64
C LYS A 33 -4.13 -8.88 8.26
N ILE A 34 -4.01 -9.33 7.01
CA ILE A 34 -2.72 -9.51 6.39
C ILE A 34 -2.24 -8.08 6.20
N THR A 35 -1.60 -7.54 7.23
CA THR A 35 -0.63 -6.48 7.06
C THR A 35 0.36 -7.07 6.07
N LYS A 36 0.13 -6.82 4.78
CA LYS A 36 1.00 -7.27 3.70
C LYS A 36 2.24 -6.40 3.82
N VAL A 37 3.06 -6.70 4.81
CA VAL A 37 4.41 -6.17 4.91
C VAL A 37 5.08 -6.71 3.66
N LEU A 38 5.29 -5.83 2.69
CA LEU A 38 6.07 -6.16 1.50
C LEU A 38 7.44 -6.59 2.03
N LYS A 39 7.65 -7.91 2.10
CA LYS A 39 9.00 -8.47 2.22
C LYS A 39 9.69 -8.05 0.95
N ALA A 40 10.82 -7.38 1.12
CA ALA A 40 11.57 -6.62 0.12
C ALA A 40 11.27 -6.94 -1.35
N GLN A 41 10.97 -5.91 -2.14
CA GLN A 41 10.72 -6.04 -3.57
C GLN A 41 11.80 -5.29 -4.34
N GLU A 42 12.45 -6.01 -5.25
CA GLU A 42 13.40 -5.46 -6.19
C GLU A 42 12.79 -5.47 -7.59
N PHE A 43 12.84 -4.33 -8.28
CA PHE A 43 12.39 -4.15 -9.64
C PHE A 43 13.56 -3.72 -10.51
N HIS A 44 13.73 -4.37 -11.65
CA HIS A 44 14.77 -4.06 -12.60
C HIS A 44 14.14 -3.62 -13.91
N LEU A 45 14.65 -2.55 -14.48
CA LEU A 45 14.41 -2.19 -15.87
C LEU A 45 15.59 -2.69 -16.69
N THR A 46 15.35 -3.67 -17.57
CA THR A 46 16.36 -4.19 -18.49
C THR A 46 16.09 -3.75 -19.91
N ASP A 47 17.15 -3.52 -20.69
CA ASP A 47 17.04 -3.24 -22.12
C ASP A 47 16.84 -4.53 -22.96
N PRO A 48 16.60 -4.42 -24.28
CA PRO A 48 16.44 -5.60 -25.15
C PRO A 48 17.66 -6.55 -25.18
N GLN A 49 18.83 -6.06 -24.81
CA GLN A 49 20.08 -6.82 -24.72
C GLN A 49 20.24 -7.50 -23.35
N GLY A 50 19.31 -7.28 -22.41
CA GLY A 50 19.33 -7.83 -21.05
C GLY A 50 20.15 -7.02 -20.06
N VAL A 51 20.65 -5.84 -20.42
CA VAL A 51 21.43 -4.97 -19.53
C VAL A 51 20.48 -4.18 -18.64
N THR A 52 20.69 -4.24 -17.32
CA THR A 52 19.93 -3.42 -16.36
C THR A 52 20.26 -1.94 -16.56
N ARG A 53 19.22 -1.10 -16.65
CA ARG A 53 19.27 0.35 -16.85
C ARG A 53 18.82 1.13 -15.63
N ALA A 54 17.90 0.56 -14.87
CA ALA A 54 17.50 1.09 -13.58
C ALA A 54 17.13 -0.05 -12.64
N SER A 55 17.34 0.14 -11.34
CA SER A 55 16.80 -0.73 -10.31
C SER A 55 16.13 0.09 -9.22
N ILE A 56 15.09 -0.50 -8.65
CA ILE A 56 14.37 0.01 -7.49
C ILE A 56 14.28 -1.13 -6.49
N ASP A 57 14.91 -0.98 -5.33
CA ASP A 57 14.83 -1.94 -4.23
C ASP A 57 14.16 -1.28 -3.03
N LEU A 58 13.09 -1.89 -2.54
CA LEU A 58 12.44 -1.51 -1.30
C LEU A 58 12.78 -2.53 -0.22
N THR A 59 13.58 -2.13 0.75
CA THR A 59 13.97 -3.01 1.86
C THR A 59 12.85 -3.21 2.87
N SER A 60 12.99 -4.23 3.72
CA SER A 60 12.08 -4.48 4.85
C SER A 60 12.04 -3.34 5.88
N GLY A 61 13.08 -2.51 5.94
CA GLY A 61 13.14 -1.29 6.76
C GLY A 61 12.38 -0.11 6.16
N GLY A 62 11.88 -0.22 4.93
CA GLY A 62 11.23 0.84 4.18
C GLY A 62 12.21 1.82 3.52
N ASP A 63 13.51 1.50 3.48
CA ASP A 63 14.48 2.25 2.70
C ASP A 63 14.32 1.88 1.22
N LEU A 64 14.19 2.91 0.38
CA LEU A 64 14.07 2.81 -1.06
C LEU A 64 15.41 3.14 -1.71
N TYR A 65 16.00 2.16 -2.39
CA TYR A 65 17.21 2.31 -3.17
C TYR A 65 16.82 2.46 -4.63
N VAL A 66 17.35 3.48 -5.29
CA VAL A 66 17.18 3.70 -6.72
C VAL A 66 18.56 3.82 -7.33
N ALA A 67 18.86 3.01 -8.34
CA ALA A 67 20.10 3.09 -9.09
C ALA A 67 19.83 3.18 -10.58
N LEU A 68 20.66 3.97 -11.28
CA LEU A 68 20.71 4.05 -12.73
C LEU A 68 22.04 3.46 -13.20
N TYR A 69 22.00 2.80 -14.35
CA TYR A 69 23.14 2.05 -14.89
C TYR A 69 23.44 2.47 -16.32
N ASP A 70 24.73 2.49 -16.68
CA ASP A 70 25.20 2.78 -18.03
C ASP A 70 24.98 1.60 -19.00
N ASN A 71 25.45 1.77 -20.24
CA ASN A 71 25.38 0.76 -21.30
C ASN A 71 26.17 -0.52 -21.01
N LYS A 72 27.02 -0.53 -19.97
CA LYS A 72 27.81 -1.68 -19.54
C LYS A 72 27.25 -2.29 -18.25
N GLY A 73 26.11 -1.80 -17.75
CA GLY A 73 25.52 -2.24 -16.48
C GLY A 73 26.26 -1.72 -15.25
N LYS A 74 27.07 -0.67 -15.38
CA LYS A 74 27.75 -0.02 -14.25
C LYS A 74 26.87 1.09 -13.69
N ALA A 75 26.71 1.13 -12.36
CA ALA A 75 25.95 2.19 -11.71
C ALA A 75 26.57 3.57 -11.99
N THR A 76 25.78 4.49 -12.53
CA THR A 76 26.16 5.89 -12.79
C THR A 76 25.67 6.81 -11.69
N GLU A 77 24.45 6.57 -11.22
CA GLU A 77 23.81 7.34 -10.16
C GLU A 77 23.10 6.40 -9.21
N SER A 78 23.13 6.72 -7.92
CA SER A 78 22.42 5.96 -6.89
C SER A 78 21.88 6.91 -5.83
N MET A 79 20.65 6.68 -5.43
CA MET A 79 19.98 7.43 -4.37
C MET A 79 19.37 6.47 -3.36
N VAL A 80 19.52 6.81 -2.08
CA VAL A 80 18.86 6.09 -0.99
C VAL A 80 17.88 7.03 -0.33
N VAL A 81 16.60 6.70 -0.42
CA VAL A 81 15.52 7.44 0.23
C VAL A 81 15.09 6.65 1.46
N THR A 82 15.49 7.15 2.63
CA THR A 82 15.11 6.53 3.91
C THR A 82 13.85 7.18 4.48
N PRO A 83 13.04 6.45 5.28
CA PRO A 83 11.91 7.04 5.99
C PRO A 83 12.33 8.21 6.91
N LYS A 84 13.55 8.17 7.45
CA LYS A 84 14.11 9.25 8.27
C LYS A 84 14.32 10.53 7.45
N LEU A 85 14.88 10.41 6.25
CA LEU A 85 15.08 11.52 5.33
C LEU A 85 13.75 12.18 4.95
N ILE A 86 12.74 11.38 4.63
CA ILE A 86 11.39 11.88 4.31
C ILE A 86 10.79 12.66 5.49
N ARG A 87 10.90 12.13 6.72
CA ARG A 87 10.41 12.81 7.93
C ARG A 87 11.15 14.12 8.18
N ALA A 88 12.48 14.13 8.03
CA ALA A 88 13.28 15.33 8.19
C ALA A 88 12.89 16.41 7.17
N SER A 89 12.77 16.04 5.89
CA SER A 89 12.34 16.94 4.81
C SER A 89 10.97 17.57 5.10
N ARG A 90 9.98 16.77 5.52
CA ARG A 90 8.65 17.29 5.91
C ARG A 90 8.72 18.28 7.06
N LYS A 91 9.56 18.03 8.07
CA LYS A 91 9.75 18.95 9.19
C LYS A 91 10.38 20.26 8.74
N THR A 92 11.37 20.20 7.85
CA THR A 92 11.98 21.39 7.26
C THR A 92 10.96 22.19 6.46
N ALA A 93 10.18 21.55 5.59
CA ALA A 93 9.13 22.20 4.81
C ALA A 93 8.08 22.89 5.70
N ALA A 94 7.63 22.23 6.77
CA ALA A 94 6.70 22.84 7.73
C ALA A 94 7.33 24.03 8.47
N THR A 95 8.63 23.97 8.75
CA THR A 95 9.36 25.07 9.40
C THR A 95 9.47 26.28 8.47
N VAL A 96 9.82 26.04 7.20
CA VAL A 96 9.88 27.08 6.16
C VAL A 96 8.51 27.74 5.98
N GLN A 97 7.44 26.96 5.84
CA GLN A 97 6.08 27.51 5.77
C GLN A 97 5.69 28.32 7.01
N LYS A 98 6.12 27.90 8.21
CA LYS A 98 5.87 28.65 9.44
C LYS A 98 6.60 29.99 9.43
N LEU A 99 7.85 30.01 8.99
CA LEU A 99 8.63 31.24 8.84
C LEU A 99 7.98 32.16 7.80
N GLU A 100 7.62 31.64 6.63
CA GLU A 100 6.92 32.41 5.59
C GLU A 100 5.67 33.11 6.13
N ARG A 101 4.84 32.41 6.92
CA ARG A 101 3.65 33.01 7.57
C ARG A 101 3.98 34.09 8.60
N MET A 102 5.11 33.96 9.29
CA MET A 102 5.55 34.99 10.24
C MET A 102 6.04 36.25 9.52
N PHE A 103 6.70 36.08 8.38
CA PHE A 103 7.26 37.19 7.60
C PHE A 103 6.29 37.78 6.57
N SER A 104 5.23 37.07 6.19
CA SER A 104 4.22 37.56 5.23
C SER A 104 3.42 38.77 5.74
N GLY A 105 3.41 39.02 7.05
CA GLY A 105 2.83 40.24 7.65
C GLY A 105 3.84 41.35 7.95
N LEU A 106 5.14 41.05 7.81
CA LEU A 106 6.25 41.93 8.24
C LEU A 106 6.99 42.54 7.05
N LEU A 107 6.96 41.89 5.89
CA LEU A 107 7.43 42.45 4.64
C LEU A 107 6.26 43.24 3.99
N PRO A 108 6.40 44.57 3.81
CA PRO A 108 5.38 45.33 3.10
C PRO A 108 5.22 44.76 1.70
N GLY A 109 3.99 44.39 1.34
CA GLY A 109 3.64 43.97 -0.01
C GLY A 109 4.11 45.03 -1.01
N LYS A 110 4.83 44.59 -2.04
CA LYS A 110 5.00 45.40 -3.24
C LYS A 110 3.69 45.47 -4.00
#